data_AF-A0A0Q3WPE8-F1
#
_entry.id   AF-A0A0Q3WPE8-F1
#
_cell.length_a   1.000
_cell.length_b   1.000
_cell.length_c   1.000
_cell.angle_alpha   90.00
_cell.angle_beta   90.00
_cell.angle_gamma   90.00
#
_symmetry.space_group_name_H-M   'P 1'
#
loop_
_entity.id
_entity.type
_entity.pdbx_description
1 polymer ?
#
loop_
_entity_poly.entity_id
_entity_poly.type
_entity_poly.pdbx_seq_one_letter_code
_entity_poly.pdbx_strand_id
1 'polypeptide(L)'
;MDLISTKLIIISVFLLIVTTIETLAYSTRLSGARVGLIASALSLFNTMIIVSRFSTMFQQPMTGKLIGEAPKVNTLDFIQDQYRILLGVTTLGVCIGIFLFPTFIAIFSRAITQLSLEKGSIFTVIKKWSNKQGLQKAIACIRLPRLSYLKGINKRTFPKRIFVINAVITAIYTVGVLAALYASVIVPPEYAPAAIMSSGIINGVATILLTLFVDPKASVLADQVVKKQNKYVYLKSYSFAMVSSKLVGTLLAQVIFIPAALYIAWFAHWI
;
A
#
# COMPACT_ATOMS: atom_id res chain seq x y z
N MET A 1 -1.49 -0.12 -32.10
CA MET A 1 -0.99 -0.82 -30.90
C MET A 1 -2.09 -0.82 -29.89
N ASP A 2 -2.40 -1.98 -29.30
CA ASP A 2 -3.48 -2.07 -28.32
C ASP A 2 -3.08 -1.35 -27.04
N LEU A 3 -4.03 -0.58 -26.49
CA LEU A 3 -3.86 0.18 -25.26
C LEU A 3 -3.54 -0.75 -24.06
N ILE A 4 -4.00 -2.00 -24.15
CA ILE A 4 -3.74 -3.08 -23.20
C ILE A 4 -2.73 -4.06 -23.81
N SER A 5 -1.46 -3.92 -23.43
CA SER A 5 -0.41 -4.88 -23.76
C SER A 5 -0.32 -5.99 -22.70
N THR A 6 0.14 -7.19 -23.09
CA THR A 6 0.47 -8.30 -22.15
C THR A 6 1.36 -7.83 -21.00
N LYS A 7 2.30 -6.91 -21.27
CA LYS A 7 3.17 -6.32 -20.24
C LYS A 7 2.40 -5.46 -19.25
N LEU A 8 1.45 -4.66 -19.74
CA LEU A 8 0.59 -3.82 -18.89
C LEU A 8 -0.28 -4.70 -17.98
N ILE A 9 -0.77 -5.84 -18.47
CA ILE A 9 -1.49 -6.82 -17.64
C ILE A 9 -0.58 -7.38 -16.55
N ILE A 10 0.63 -7.81 -16.90
CA ILE A 10 1.59 -8.34 -15.92
C ILE A 10 1.90 -7.29 -14.85
N ILE A 11 2.23 -6.06 -15.26
CA ILE A 11 2.51 -4.94 -14.35
C ILE A 11 1.30 -4.67 -13.45
N SER A 12 0.09 -4.69 -14.02
CA SER A 12 -1.16 -4.49 -13.28
C SER A 12 -1.36 -5.57 -12.21
N VAL A 13 -1.08 -6.84 -12.52
CA VAL A 13 -1.19 -7.94 -11.55
C VAL A 13 -0.19 -7.75 -10.41
N PHE A 14 1.08 -7.43 -10.70
CA PHE A 14 2.07 -7.14 -9.67
C PHE A 14 1.64 -5.96 -8.79
N LEU A 15 1.21 -4.86 -9.40
CA LEU A 15 0.75 -3.67 -8.71
C LEU A 15 -0.47 -3.95 -7.82
N LEU A 16 -1.42 -4.75 -8.30
CA LEU A 16 -2.60 -5.17 -7.55
C LEU A 16 -2.20 -5.99 -6.32
N ILE A 17 -1.32 -6.98 -6.48
CA ILE A 17 -0.84 -7.83 -5.37
C ILE A 17 -0.11 -6.98 -4.32
N VAL A 18 0.85 -6.16 -4.74
CA VAL A 18 1.60 -5.26 -3.86
C VAL A 18 0.64 -4.34 -3.10
N THR A 19 -0.25 -3.65 -3.80
CA THR A 19 -1.17 -2.69 -3.18
C THR A 19 -2.13 -3.36 -2.21
N THR A 20 -2.56 -4.59 -2.52
CA THR A 20 -3.37 -5.41 -1.62
C THR A 20 -2.60 -5.72 -0.35
N ILE A 21 -1.37 -6.21 -0.45
CA ILE A 21 -0.50 -6.53 0.71
C ILE A 21 -0.26 -5.28 1.56
N GLU A 22 0.06 -4.14 0.93
CA GLU A 22 0.25 -2.88 1.64
C GLU A 22 -1.03 -2.34 2.29
N THR A 23 -2.21 -2.68 1.76
CA THR A 23 -3.48 -2.29 2.40
C THR A 23 -3.76 -3.18 3.60
N LEU A 24 -3.48 -4.48 3.47
CA LEU A 24 -3.58 -5.45 4.55
C LEU A 24 -2.59 -5.17 5.69
N ALA A 25 -1.46 -4.49 5.42
CA ALA A 25 -0.51 -3.98 6.41
C ALA A 25 -1.16 -3.27 7.61
N TYR A 26 -2.20 -2.46 7.37
CA TYR A 26 -2.87 -1.71 8.44
C TYR A 26 -3.59 -2.60 9.47
N SER A 27 -3.78 -3.88 9.15
CA SER A 27 -4.34 -4.88 10.06
C SER A 27 -3.32 -5.44 11.05
N THR A 28 -2.02 -5.29 10.79
CA THR A 28 -0.94 -5.89 11.60
C THR A 28 -1.03 -5.44 13.05
N ARG A 29 -1.09 -4.13 13.29
CA ARG A 29 -1.17 -3.57 14.65
C ARG A 29 -2.47 -3.96 15.34
N LEU A 30 -3.57 -4.02 14.59
CA LEU A 30 -4.88 -4.44 15.09
C LEU A 30 -4.91 -5.92 15.49
N SER A 31 -4.22 -6.78 14.73
CA SER A 31 -4.06 -8.21 15.00
C SER A 31 -3.10 -8.45 16.16
N GLY A 32 -1.95 -7.76 16.19
CA GLY A 32 -0.98 -7.80 17.27
C GLY A 32 -1.58 -7.38 18.61
N ALA A 33 -2.36 -6.30 18.63
CA ALA A 33 -3.05 -5.85 19.84
C ALA A 33 -4.14 -6.84 20.31
N ARG A 34 -4.78 -7.56 19.38
CA ARG A 34 -5.78 -8.58 19.70
C ARG A 34 -5.19 -9.80 20.42
N VAL A 35 -3.97 -10.19 20.05
CA VAL A 35 -3.27 -11.34 20.65
C VAL A 35 -2.25 -10.94 21.73
N GLY A 36 -2.06 -9.64 21.97
CA GLY A 36 -1.10 -9.10 22.96
C GLY A 36 0.37 -9.19 22.56
N LEU A 37 0.68 -9.54 21.30
CA LEU A 37 2.05 -9.80 20.81
C LEU A 37 2.44 -8.80 19.71
N ILE A 38 2.67 -7.54 20.07
CA ILE A 38 2.97 -6.46 19.11
C ILE A 38 4.32 -6.69 18.40
N ALA A 39 5.36 -7.07 19.15
CA ALA A 39 6.70 -7.29 18.57
C ALA A 39 6.70 -8.43 17.54
N SER A 40 6.04 -9.55 17.86
CA SER A 40 5.89 -10.68 16.93
C SER A 40 5.07 -10.29 15.70
N ALA A 41 4.03 -9.48 15.87
CA ALA A 41 3.26 -8.93 14.76
C ALA A 41 4.10 -8.05 13.83
N LEU A 42 4.95 -7.19 14.40
CA LEU A 42 5.83 -6.31 13.66
C LEU A 42 6.90 -7.10 12.88
N SER A 43 7.46 -8.14 13.49
CA SER A 43 8.41 -9.04 12.82
C SER A 43 7.79 -9.74 11.61
N LEU A 44 6.62 -10.38 11.79
CA LEU A 44 5.91 -11.04 10.70
C LEU A 44 5.51 -10.08 9.58
N PHE A 45 5.13 -8.86 9.96
CA PHE A 45 4.80 -7.78 9.03
C PHE A 45 6.00 -7.34 8.19
N ASN A 46 7.16 -7.12 8.83
CA ASN A 46 8.37 -6.73 8.12
C ASN A 46 8.76 -7.79 7.08
N THR A 47 8.64 -9.08 7.41
CA THR A 47 8.85 -10.17 6.44
C THR A 47 7.89 -10.09 5.26
N MET A 48 6.59 -9.88 5.52
CA MET A 48 5.58 -9.77 4.47
C MET A 48 5.85 -8.57 3.54
N ILE A 49 6.22 -7.42 4.12
CA ILE A 49 6.50 -6.20 3.36
C ILE A 49 7.78 -6.30 2.53
N ILE A 50 8.80 -7.03 2.98
CA ILE A 50 10.02 -7.25 2.18
C ILE A 50 9.67 -7.90 0.85
N VAL A 51 8.79 -8.91 0.84
CA VAL A 51 8.33 -9.57 -0.39
C VAL A 51 7.60 -8.57 -1.30
N SER A 52 6.70 -7.75 -0.73
CA SER A 52 6.00 -6.71 -1.47
C SER A 52 6.96 -5.68 -2.09
N ARG A 53 7.95 -5.21 -1.32
CA ARG A 53 8.96 -4.26 -1.79
C ARG A 53 9.82 -4.87 -2.90
N PHE A 54 10.21 -6.13 -2.76
CA PHE A 54 10.94 -6.83 -3.82
C PHE A 54 10.12 -6.91 -5.11
N SER A 55 8.83 -7.23 -5.02
CA SER A 55 7.92 -7.19 -6.17
C SER A 55 7.85 -5.80 -6.83
N THR A 56 7.82 -4.72 -6.04
CA THR A 56 7.86 -3.35 -6.61
C THR A 56 9.16 -3.04 -7.33
N MET A 57 10.30 -3.56 -6.86
CA MET A 57 11.59 -3.36 -7.52
C MET A 57 11.64 -4.04 -8.90
N PHE A 58 10.94 -5.17 -9.08
CA PHE A 58 10.75 -5.77 -10.41
C PHE A 58 9.77 -4.99 -11.27
N GLN A 59 8.69 -4.49 -10.68
CA GLN A 59 7.63 -3.77 -11.39
C GLN A 59 8.12 -2.44 -11.99
N GLN A 60 8.99 -1.70 -11.30
CA GLN A 60 9.43 -0.36 -11.70
C GLN A 60 10.12 -0.34 -13.08
N PRO A 61 11.17 -1.15 -13.35
CA PRO A 61 11.80 -1.21 -14.68
C PRO A 61 10.84 -1.67 -15.79
N MET A 62 9.91 -2.59 -15.48
CA MET A 62 8.89 -3.03 -16.44
C MET A 62 7.95 -1.89 -16.83
N THR A 63 7.60 -1.05 -15.85
CA THR A 63 6.77 0.14 -16.06
C THR A 63 7.51 1.20 -16.88
N GLY A 64 8.81 1.37 -16.67
CA GLY A 64 9.65 2.24 -17.49
C GLY A 64 9.77 1.78 -18.95
N LYS A 65 9.83 0.46 -19.20
CA LYS A 65 9.84 -0.08 -20.57
C LYS A 65 8.60 0.27 -21.40
N LEU A 66 7.47 0.59 -20.77
CA LEU A 66 6.26 1.03 -21.48
C LEU A 66 6.52 2.30 -22.30
N ILE A 67 7.42 3.18 -21.84
CA ILE A 67 7.80 4.41 -22.55
C ILE A 67 8.50 4.06 -23.87
N GLY A 68 9.43 3.11 -23.84
CA GLY A 68 10.22 2.74 -25.03
C GLY A 68 9.41 1.98 -26.09
N GLU A 69 8.27 1.42 -25.74
CA GLU A 69 7.36 0.69 -26.63
C GLU A 69 6.19 1.53 -27.11
N ALA A 70 6.08 2.78 -26.63
CA ALA A 70 4.99 3.65 -26.99
C ALA A 70 5.08 4.06 -28.49
N PRO A 71 3.94 4.23 -29.17
CA PRO A 71 3.92 4.71 -30.55
C PRO A 71 4.61 6.07 -30.67
N LYS A 72 5.32 6.32 -31.77
CA LYS A 72 5.97 7.62 -32.06
C LYS A 72 4.97 8.75 -32.35
N VAL A 73 3.72 8.41 -32.64
CA VAL A 73 2.61 9.35 -32.85
C VAL A 73 1.71 9.31 -31.62
N ASN A 74 1.41 10.46 -31.02
CA ASN A 74 0.61 10.59 -29.78
C ASN A 74 1.15 9.81 -28.57
N THR A 75 2.48 9.78 -28.41
CA THR A 75 3.19 9.09 -27.33
C THR A 75 2.69 9.51 -25.94
N LEU A 76 2.51 10.83 -25.73
CA LEU A 76 2.11 11.38 -24.43
C LEU A 76 0.71 10.96 -24.01
N ASP A 77 -0.27 11.01 -24.93
CA ASP A 77 -1.64 10.61 -24.65
C ASP A 77 -1.73 9.10 -24.38
N PHE A 78 -1.01 8.30 -25.17
CA PHE A 78 -0.98 6.85 -25.00
C PHE A 78 -0.40 6.43 -23.64
N ILE A 79 0.74 7.02 -23.24
CA ILE A 79 1.36 6.72 -21.94
C ILE A 79 0.49 7.22 -20.79
N GLN A 80 -0.13 8.39 -20.95
CA GLN A 80 -1.05 8.94 -19.95
C GLN A 80 -2.20 7.95 -19.68
N ASP A 81 -2.83 7.42 -20.71
CA ASP A 81 -3.94 6.47 -20.56
C ASP A 81 -3.49 5.17 -19.89
N GLN A 82 -2.33 4.63 -20.29
CA GLN A 82 -1.74 3.45 -19.64
C GLN A 82 -1.47 3.68 -18.16
N TYR A 83 -0.91 4.83 -17.78
CA TYR A 83 -0.60 5.14 -16.38
C TYR A 83 -1.87 5.42 -15.56
N ARG A 84 -2.90 6.02 -16.14
CA ARG A 84 -4.23 6.15 -15.50
C ARG A 84 -4.87 4.79 -15.24
N ILE A 85 -4.73 3.83 -16.15
CA ILE A 85 -5.15 2.44 -15.94
C ILE A 85 -4.39 1.83 -14.77
N LEU A 86 -3.06 1.97 -14.71
CA LEU A 86 -2.25 1.46 -13.59
C LEU A 86 -2.68 2.06 -12.24
N LEU A 87 -2.91 3.38 -12.17
CA LEU A 87 -3.46 4.03 -10.99
C LEU A 87 -4.88 3.50 -10.63
N GLY A 88 -5.66 3.13 -11.64
CA GLY A 88 -6.98 2.52 -11.46
C GLY A 88 -6.87 1.13 -10.84
N VAL A 89 -5.90 0.35 -11.31
CA VAL A 89 -5.55 -0.96 -10.74
C VAL A 89 -5.07 -0.83 -9.30
N THR A 90 -4.30 0.20 -8.95
CA THR A 90 -3.95 0.49 -7.55
C THR A 90 -5.20 0.69 -6.69
N THR A 91 -6.16 1.49 -7.16
CA THR A 91 -7.43 1.72 -6.44
C THR A 91 -8.21 0.41 -6.28
N LEU A 92 -8.26 -0.42 -7.32
CA LEU A 92 -8.89 -1.75 -7.26
C LEU A 92 -8.17 -2.68 -6.27
N GLY A 93 -6.84 -2.65 -6.21
CA GLY A 93 -6.05 -3.37 -5.21
C GLY A 93 -6.37 -2.91 -3.77
N VAL A 94 -6.58 -1.61 -3.53
CA VAL A 94 -7.03 -1.11 -2.22
C VAL A 94 -8.44 -1.63 -1.91
N CYS A 95 -9.36 -1.63 -2.87
CA CYS A 95 -10.71 -2.18 -2.69
C CYS A 95 -10.69 -3.67 -2.33
N ILE A 96 -9.87 -4.47 -3.03
CA ILE A 96 -9.66 -5.89 -2.70
C ILE A 96 -9.06 -6.02 -1.30
N GLY A 97 -8.06 -5.21 -0.97
CA GLY A 97 -7.45 -5.16 0.36
C GLY A 97 -8.47 -4.85 1.47
N ILE A 98 -9.36 -3.87 1.25
CA ILE A 98 -10.47 -3.53 2.16
C ILE A 98 -11.40 -4.72 2.35
N PHE A 99 -11.77 -5.38 1.26
CA PHE A 99 -12.67 -6.53 1.30
C PHE A 99 -12.05 -7.72 2.07
N LEU A 100 -10.76 -7.99 1.85
CA LEU A 100 -10.00 -9.04 2.51
C LEU A 100 -9.56 -8.68 3.94
N PHE A 101 -9.68 -7.41 4.33
CA PHE A 101 -9.18 -6.88 5.60
C PHE A 101 -9.64 -7.67 6.84
N PRO A 102 -10.95 -7.98 7.02
CA PRO A 102 -11.43 -8.70 8.20
C PRO A 102 -10.93 -10.16 8.27
N THR A 103 -10.85 -10.81 7.11
CA THR A 103 -10.31 -12.17 6.97
C THR A 103 -8.83 -12.19 7.35
N PHE A 104 -8.08 -11.22 6.83
CA PHE A 104 -6.66 -11.13 7.10
C PHE A 104 -6.36 -10.87 8.58
N ILE A 105 -7.14 -10.03 9.29
CA ILE A 105 -6.97 -9.86 10.75
C ILE A 105 -7.04 -11.21 11.48
N ALA A 106 -8.00 -12.08 11.12
CA ALA A 106 -8.18 -13.37 11.78
C ALA A 106 -7.03 -14.34 11.47
N ILE A 107 -6.61 -14.39 10.20
CA ILE A 107 -5.49 -15.19 9.70
C ILE A 107 -4.18 -14.74 10.37
N PHE A 108 -3.89 -13.44 10.31
CA PHE A 108 -2.66 -12.85 10.81
C PHE A 108 -2.55 -12.98 12.33
N SER A 109 -3.66 -12.82 13.07
CA SER A 109 -3.69 -13.07 14.52
C SER A 109 -3.22 -14.50 14.86
N ARG A 110 -3.68 -15.51 14.12
CA ARG A 110 -3.26 -16.92 14.32
C ARG A 110 -1.80 -17.13 13.94
N ALA A 111 -1.36 -16.53 12.84
CA ALA A 111 0.03 -16.60 12.40
C ALA A 111 0.99 -16.00 13.46
N ILE A 112 0.61 -14.88 14.09
CA ILE A 112 1.37 -14.27 15.18
C ILE A 112 1.48 -15.22 16.38
N THR A 113 0.38 -15.82 16.81
CA THR A 113 0.41 -16.76 17.95
C THR A 113 1.30 -17.97 17.64
N GLN A 114 1.22 -18.53 16.43
CA GLN A 114 2.10 -19.63 16.03
C GLN A 114 3.56 -19.23 15.95
N LEU A 115 3.86 -18.03 15.42
CA LEU A 115 5.22 -17.51 15.41
C LEU A 115 5.81 -17.39 16.82
N SER A 116 5.00 -16.94 17.78
CA SER A 116 5.42 -16.87 19.19
C SER A 116 5.64 -18.25 19.81
N LEU A 117 4.82 -19.25 19.46
CA LEU A 117 4.97 -20.64 19.94
C LEU A 117 6.22 -21.32 19.36
N GLU A 118 6.55 -21.04 18.11
CA GLU A 118 7.70 -21.60 17.38
C GLU A 118 9.02 -20.85 17.66
N LYS A 119 9.12 -20.17 18.82
CA LYS A 119 10.30 -19.38 19.23
C LYS A 119 10.76 -18.34 18.20
N GLY A 120 9.86 -17.84 17.35
CA GLY A 120 10.16 -16.84 16.33
C GLY A 120 10.66 -17.41 14.98
N SER A 121 10.64 -18.73 14.77
CA SER A 121 11.04 -19.30 13.47
C SER A 121 9.98 -19.07 12.39
N ILE A 122 10.19 -18.07 11.54
CA ILE A 122 9.30 -17.72 10.42
C ILE A 122 9.21 -18.88 9.41
N PHE A 123 10.33 -19.54 9.09
CA PHE A 123 10.35 -20.66 8.15
C PHE A 123 9.48 -21.83 8.61
N THR A 124 9.47 -22.13 9.91
CA THR A 124 8.62 -23.20 10.47
C THR A 124 7.14 -22.84 10.36
N VAL A 125 6.78 -21.58 10.60
CA VAL A 125 5.40 -21.09 10.43
C VAL A 125 4.96 -21.20 8.98
N ILE A 126 5.80 -20.76 8.03
CA ILE A 126 5.51 -20.86 6.59
C ILE A 126 5.29 -22.33 6.19
N LYS A 127 6.17 -23.24 6.61
CA LYS A 127 6.06 -24.67 6.29
C LYS A 127 4.75 -25.29 6.81
N LYS A 128 4.30 -24.92 8.02
CA LYS A 128 3.04 -25.41 8.60
C LYS A 128 1.81 -24.82 7.91
N TRP A 129 1.86 -23.54 7.51
CA TRP A 129 0.78 -22.89 6.75
C TRP A 129 0.70 -23.35 5.30
N SER A 130 1.82 -23.76 4.71
CA SER A 130 1.88 -24.29 3.35
C SER A 130 1.27 -25.70 3.21
N ASN A 131 0.89 -26.36 4.30
CA ASN A 131 0.26 -27.67 4.27
C ASN A 131 -1.27 -27.57 4.01
N LYS A 132 -1.87 -28.56 3.33
CA LYS A 132 -3.31 -28.58 2.95
C LYS A 132 -4.25 -28.29 4.11
N GLN A 133 -3.94 -28.78 5.32
CA GLN A 133 -4.73 -28.53 6.52
C GLN A 133 -4.61 -27.09 7.04
N GLY A 134 -3.44 -26.45 6.88
CA GLY A 134 -3.23 -25.04 7.20
C GLY A 134 -4.02 -24.14 6.26
N LEU A 135 -4.00 -24.46 4.96
CA LEU A 135 -4.76 -23.76 3.94
C LEU A 135 -6.28 -23.92 4.13
N GLN A 136 -6.78 -25.13 4.45
CA GLN A 136 -8.19 -25.35 4.78
C GLN A 136 -8.64 -24.55 6.02
N LYS A 137 -7.79 -24.45 7.06
CA LYS A 137 -8.08 -23.63 8.25
C LYS A 137 -8.04 -22.12 7.98
N ALA A 138 -7.25 -21.68 7.00
CA ALA A 138 -7.23 -20.30 6.52
C ALA A 138 -8.49 -19.97 5.70
N ILE A 139 -8.88 -20.88 4.80
CA ILE A 139 -10.11 -20.77 3.99
C ILE A 139 -11.36 -20.81 4.88
N ALA A 140 -11.40 -21.68 5.91
CA ALA A 140 -12.47 -21.69 6.90
C ALA A 140 -12.53 -20.42 7.77
N CYS A 141 -11.49 -19.58 7.73
CA CYS A 141 -11.44 -18.27 8.38
C CYS A 141 -11.85 -17.12 7.47
N ILE A 142 -12.21 -17.38 6.20
CA ILE A 142 -12.80 -16.38 5.33
C ILE A 142 -14.08 -15.88 6.01
N ARG A 143 -14.04 -14.64 6.45
CA ARG A 143 -15.18 -13.95 7.03
C ARG A 143 -15.51 -12.79 6.13
N LEU A 144 -16.70 -12.84 5.51
CA LEU A 144 -17.23 -11.70 4.79
C LEU A 144 -17.25 -10.45 5.69
N PRO A 145 -16.99 -9.26 5.12
CA PRO A 145 -17.05 -8.00 5.84
C PRO A 145 -18.45 -7.81 6.45
N ARG A 146 -18.60 -8.13 7.73
CA ARG A 146 -19.84 -7.86 8.46
C ARG A 146 -19.85 -6.38 8.85
N LEU A 147 -20.94 -5.68 8.53
CA LEU A 147 -21.20 -4.29 8.97
C LEU A 147 -21.12 -4.09 10.49
N SER A 148 -21.16 -5.18 11.27
CA SER A 148 -20.79 -5.21 12.69
C SER A 148 -19.37 -4.66 12.97
N TYR A 149 -18.45 -4.69 12.01
CA TYR A 149 -17.15 -4.03 12.14
C TYR A 149 -17.26 -2.49 12.25
N LEU A 150 -18.31 -1.88 11.70
CA LEU A 150 -18.57 -0.44 11.79
C LEU A 150 -19.33 -0.07 13.08
N LYS A 151 -19.94 -1.05 13.79
CA LYS A 151 -20.63 -0.79 15.06
C LYS A 151 -19.64 -0.27 16.10
N GLY A 152 -19.92 0.91 16.65
CA GLY A 152 -19.11 1.61 17.66
C GLY A 152 -18.14 2.66 17.12
N ILE A 153 -18.03 2.82 15.79
CA ILE A 153 -17.23 3.90 15.19
C ILE A 153 -18.10 5.17 15.14
N ASN A 154 -17.91 6.05 16.12
CA ASN A 154 -18.57 7.37 16.15
C ASN A 154 -17.66 8.45 15.54
N LYS A 155 -18.24 9.58 15.13
CA LYS A 155 -17.51 10.78 14.65
C LYS A 155 -16.43 11.28 15.62
N ARG A 156 -16.56 11.01 16.93
CA ARG A 156 -15.57 11.36 17.97
C ARG A 156 -14.34 10.44 18.00
N THR A 157 -14.50 9.18 17.61
CA THR A 157 -13.43 8.16 17.61
C THR A 157 -12.56 8.23 16.34
N PHE A 158 -13.05 8.91 15.31
CA PHE A 158 -12.42 8.97 13.99
C PHE A 158 -11.32 10.04 13.93
N PRO A 159 -10.05 9.68 13.66
CA PRO A 159 -8.93 10.60 13.67
C PRO A 159 -8.85 11.43 12.36
N LYS A 160 -9.76 12.40 12.18
CA LYS A 160 -9.89 13.21 10.95
C LYS A 160 -8.57 13.83 10.47
N ARG A 161 -7.77 14.38 11.39
CA ARG A 161 -6.48 15.01 11.04
C ARG A 161 -5.50 14.00 10.43
N ILE A 162 -5.38 12.81 11.02
CA ILE A 162 -4.49 11.76 10.50
C ILE A 162 -5.05 11.13 9.25
N PHE A 163 -6.37 11.01 9.13
CA PHE A 163 -7.02 10.56 7.90
C PHE A 163 -6.60 11.42 6.70
N VAL A 164 -6.70 12.74 6.82
CA VAL A 164 -6.34 13.67 5.72
C VAL A 164 -4.84 13.59 5.43
N ILE A 165 -3.99 13.61 6.46
CA ILE A 165 -2.53 13.50 6.30
C ILE A 165 -2.17 12.19 5.57
N ASN A 166 -2.72 11.06 6.00
CA ASN A 166 -2.44 9.77 5.38
C ASN A 166 -2.98 9.67 3.95
N ALA A 167 -4.12 10.30 3.64
CA ALA A 167 -4.64 10.37 2.27
C ALA A 167 -3.70 11.14 1.35
N VAL A 168 -3.19 12.30 1.79
CA VAL A 168 -2.22 13.10 1.03
C VAL A 168 -0.91 12.34 0.84
N ILE A 169 -0.36 11.75 1.90
CA ILE A 169 0.86 10.94 1.82
C ILE A 169 0.67 9.78 0.83
N THR A 170 -0.46 9.08 0.91
CA THR A 170 -0.78 7.99 -0.02
C THR A 170 -0.87 8.49 -1.46
N ALA A 171 -1.48 9.65 -1.71
CA ALA A 171 -1.57 10.21 -3.04
C ALA A 171 -0.18 10.48 -3.63
N ILE A 172 0.70 11.13 -2.85
CA ILE A 172 2.09 11.41 -3.24
C ILE A 172 2.84 10.10 -3.54
N TYR A 173 2.72 9.11 -2.64
CA TYR A 173 3.39 7.81 -2.79
C TYR A 173 2.89 7.03 -4.03
N THR A 174 1.60 7.14 -4.33
CA THR A 174 0.97 6.44 -5.45
C THR A 174 1.32 7.07 -6.80
N VAL A 175 1.35 8.40 -6.86
CA VAL A 175 1.64 9.15 -8.10
C VAL A 175 3.14 9.20 -8.40
N GLY A 176 4.00 9.26 -7.37
CA GLY A 176 5.40 9.67 -7.51
C GLY A 176 6.19 8.96 -8.61
N VAL A 177 6.12 7.63 -8.67
CA VAL A 177 6.86 6.85 -9.68
C VAL A 177 6.29 7.07 -11.09
N LEU A 178 4.97 6.97 -11.26
CA LEU A 178 4.33 7.12 -12.56
C LEU A 178 4.46 8.55 -13.09
N ALA A 179 4.36 9.56 -12.22
CA ALA A 179 4.54 10.96 -12.60
C ALA A 179 5.99 11.27 -12.98
N ALA A 180 6.98 10.69 -12.32
CA ALA A 180 8.38 10.86 -12.69
C ALA A 180 8.70 10.22 -14.05
N LEU A 181 8.16 9.02 -14.30
CA LEU A 181 8.26 8.36 -15.60
C LEU A 181 7.57 9.20 -16.69
N TYR A 182 6.38 9.75 -16.42
CA TYR A 182 5.69 10.61 -17.36
C TYR A 182 6.45 11.93 -17.62
N ALA A 183 6.99 12.55 -16.57
CA ALA A 183 7.81 13.75 -16.66
C ALA A 183 9.05 13.53 -17.56
N SER A 184 9.68 12.35 -17.52
CA SER A 184 10.84 12.05 -18.38
C SER A 184 10.53 12.03 -19.88
N VAL A 185 9.25 11.92 -20.25
CA VAL A 185 8.81 12.01 -21.66
C VAL A 185 8.47 13.45 -22.04
N ILE A 186 8.09 14.28 -21.07
CA ILE A 186 7.76 15.70 -21.28
C ILE A 186 9.02 16.54 -21.45
N VAL A 187 10.05 16.26 -20.65
CA VAL A 187 11.29 17.07 -20.58
C VAL A 187 12.26 16.67 -21.71
N PRO A 188 13.15 17.58 -22.18
CA PRO A 188 14.19 17.22 -23.15
C PRO A 188 15.02 15.98 -22.71
N PRO A 189 15.55 15.19 -23.67
CA PRO A 189 16.22 13.92 -23.39
C PRO A 189 17.39 14.02 -22.41
N GLU A 190 18.04 15.17 -22.34
CA GLU A 190 19.18 15.46 -21.46
C GLU A 190 18.80 15.40 -19.98
N TYR A 191 17.57 15.81 -19.61
CA TYR A 191 17.09 15.83 -18.23
C TYR A 191 16.19 14.63 -17.89
N ALA A 192 15.87 13.77 -18.85
CA ALA A 192 15.03 12.59 -18.64
C ALA A 192 15.54 11.69 -17.48
N PRO A 193 16.86 11.41 -17.34
CA PRO A 193 17.37 10.65 -16.19
C PRO A 193 17.10 11.32 -14.85
N ALA A 194 17.25 12.65 -14.77
CA ALA A 194 16.99 13.43 -13.56
C ALA A 194 15.50 13.40 -13.16
N ALA A 195 14.60 13.49 -14.15
CA ALA A 195 13.16 13.34 -13.94
C ALA A 195 12.80 11.96 -13.37
N ILE A 196 13.35 10.87 -13.94
CA ILE A 196 13.10 9.50 -13.45
C ILE A 196 13.60 9.34 -12.01
N MET A 197 14.81 9.79 -11.71
CA MET A 197 15.43 9.67 -10.39
C MET A 197 14.75 10.52 -9.32
N SER A 198 14.05 11.60 -9.70
CA SER A 198 13.27 12.44 -8.79
C SER A 198 12.14 11.67 -8.07
N SER A 199 11.67 10.54 -8.63
CA SER A 199 10.75 9.64 -7.92
C SER A 199 11.30 9.14 -6.58
N GLY A 200 12.62 8.96 -6.47
CA GLY A 200 13.29 8.57 -5.23
C GLY A 200 13.14 9.63 -4.13
N ILE A 201 13.29 10.90 -4.49
CA ILE A 201 13.10 12.04 -3.57
C ILE A 201 11.65 12.08 -3.09
N ILE A 202 10.69 11.97 -4.01
CA ILE A 202 9.26 12.00 -3.70
C ILE A 202 8.88 10.86 -2.74
N ASN A 203 9.33 9.64 -3.03
CA ASN A 203 9.10 8.48 -2.16
C ASN A 203 9.79 8.63 -0.80
N GLY A 204 10.99 9.21 -0.77
CA GLY A 204 11.72 9.53 0.46
C GLY A 204 10.93 10.49 1.34
N VAL A 205 10.45 11.61 0.77
CA VAL A 205 9.62 12.60 1.47
C VAL A 205 8.32 11.96 1.98
N ALA A 206 7.61 11.20 1.14
CA ALA A 206 6.39 10.52 1.56
C ALA A 206 6.63 9.53 2.71
N THR A 207 7.76 8.80 2.66
CA THR A 207 8.16 7.87 3.73
C THR A 207 8.45 8.61 5.02
N ILE A 208 9.18 9.74 4.97
CA ILE A 208 9.46 10.57 6.15
C ILE A 208 8.14 11.08 6.76
N LEU A 209 7.23 11.61 5.95
CA LEU A 209 5.92 12.10 6.41
C LEU A 209 5.11 10.98 7.07
N LEU A 210 5.07 9.78 6.48
CA LEU A 210 4.39 8.62 7.05
C LEU A 210 4.98 8.24 8.42
N THR A 211 6.30 8.16 8.49
CA THR A 211 7.05 7.72 9.67
C THR A 211 6.98 8.75 10.81
N LEU A 212 6.86 10.04 10.52
CA LEU A 212 6.76 11.09 11.53
C LEU A 212 5.32 11.30 12.02
N PHE A 213 4.33 11.26 11.12
CA PHE A 213 2.96 11.70 11.47
C PHE A 213 1.96 10.56 11.70
N VAL A 214 2.17 9.39 11.06
CA VAL A 214 1.20 8.28 11.06
C VAL A 214 1.68 7.13 11.93
N ASP A 215 2.91 6.66 11.74
CA ASP A 215 3.42 5.47 12.45
C ASP A 215 3.47 5.60 13.98
N PRO A 216 3.96 6.70 14.57
CA PRO A 216 4.07 6.83 16.03
C PRO A 216 2.70 6.79 16.69
N LYS A 217 1.69 7.41 16.06
CA LYS A 217 0.32 7.42 16.58
C LYS A 217 -0.32 6.04 16.53
N ALA A 218 -0.08 5.29 15.45
CA ALA A 218 -0.56 3.91 15.33
C ALA A 218 0.09 3.01 16.39
N SER A 219 1.39 3.14 16.61
CA SER A 219 2.15 2.34 17.58
C SER A 219 1.74 2.65 19.02
N VAL A 220 1.71 3.91 19.42
CA VAL A 220 1.29 4.32 20.78
C VAL A 220 -0.15 3.90 21.07
N LEU A 221 -1.07 4.04 20.10
CA LEU A 221 -2.45 3.60 20.28
C LEU A 221 -2.55 2.07 20.44
N ALA A 222 -1.76 1.30 19.68
CA ALA A 222 -1.71 -0.15 19.83
C ALA A 222 -1.19 -0.56 21.22
N ASP A 223 -0.12 0.08 21.71
CA ASP A 223 0.45 -0.17 23.03
C ASP A 223 -0.54 0.15 24.15
N GLN A 224 -1.24 1.28 24.06
CA GLN A 224 -2.26 1.67 25.04
C GLN A 224 -3.42 0.67 25.09
N VAL A 225 -3.81 0.10 23.95
CA VAL A 225 -4.85 -0.95 23.90
C VAL A 225 -4.37 -2.24 24.54
N VAL A 226 -3.12 -2.66 24.30
CA VAL A 226 -2.54 -3.86 24.94
C VAL A 226 -2.39 -3.67 26.45
N LYS A 227 -1.95 -2.48 26.89
CA LYS A 227 -1.86 -2.10 28.31
C LYS A 227 -3.22 -1.85 28.98
N LYS A 228 -4.34 -2.07 28.27
CA LYS A 228 -5.72 -1.80 28.74
C LYS A 228 -6.00 -0.35 29.15
N GLN A 229 -5.16 0.59 28.71
CA GLN A 229 -5.33 2.03 28.94
C GLN A 229 -6.36 2.63 27.98
N ASN A 230 -6.55 2.01 26.81
CA ASN A 230 -7.55 2.40 25.82
C ASN A 230 -8.38 1.23 25.33
N LYS A 231 -9.59 1.52 24.85
CA LYS A 231 -10.51 0.51 24.31
C LYS A 231 -10.06 0.09 22.91
N TYR A 232 -10.17 -1.20 22.59
CA TYR A 232 -9.89 -1.76 21.26
C TYR A 232 -10.64 -1.06 20.11
N VAL A 233 -11.81 -0.47 20.40
CA VAL A 233 -12.62 0.30 19.44
C VAL A 233 -11.86 1.49 18.85
N TYR A 234 -10.96 2.15 19.61
CA TYR A 234 -10.16 3.27 19.10
C TYR A 234 -9.15 2.80 18.06
N LEU A 235 -8.42 1.72 18.33
CA LEU A 235 -7.46 1.14 17.38
C LEU A 235 -8.17 0.61 16.13
N LYS A 236 -9.34 -0.03 16.29
CA LYS A 236 -10.19 -0.46 15.18
C LYS A 236 -10.63 0.72 14.32
N SER A 237 -11.08 1.81 14.94
CA SER A 237 -11.49 3.04 14.24
C SER A 237 -10.32 3.70 13.52
N TYR A 238 -9.13 3.69 14.13
CA TYR A 238 -7.90 4.18 13.54
C TYR A 238 -7.51 3.36 12.30
N SER A 239 -7.42 2.03 12.40
CA SER A 239 -7.11 1.16 11.26
C SER A 239 -8.12 1.33 10.12
N PHE A 240 -9.41 1.42 10.44
CA PHE A 240 -10.45 1.70 9.43
C PHE A 240 -10.25 3.07 8.76
N ALA A 241 -9.95 4.11 9.53
CA ALA A 241 -9.63 5.44 8.99
C ALA A 241 -8.40 5.39 8.07
N MET A 242 -7.34 4.66 8.43
CA MET A 242 -6.13 4.59 7.62
C MET A 242 -6.38 3.88 6.29
N VAL A 243 -7.09 2.76 6.32
CA VAL A 243 -7.44 2.02 5.09
C VAL A 243 -8.36 2.83 4.19
N SER A 244 -9.38 3.49 4.74
CA SER A 244 -10.26 4.36 3.96
C SER A 244 -9.54 5.60 3.42
N SER A 245 -8.61 6.19 4.18
CA SER A 245 -7.77 7.27 3.68
C SER A 245 -6.85 6.82 2.55
N LYS A 246 -6.39 5.56 2.56
CA LYS A 246 -5.58 5.01 1.47
C LYS A 246 -6.41 4.95 0.18
N LEU A 247 -7.67 4.53 0.26
CA LEU A 247 -8.59 4.57 -0.89
C LEU A 247 -8.82 5.99 -1.40
N VAL A 248 -9.06 6.95 -0.51
CA VAL A 248 -9.20 8.37 -0.89
C VAL A 248 -7.89 8.88 -1.51
N GLY A 249 -6.75 8.50 -0.97
CA GLY A 249 -5.43 8.86 -1.50
C GLY A 249 -5.18 8.33 -2.92
N THR A 250 -5.57 7.09 -3.23
CA THR A 250 -5.42 6.53 -4.58
C THR A 250 -6.39 7.17 -5.59
N LEU A 251 -7.56 7.64 -5.13
CA LEU A 251 -8.45 8.44 -5.97
C LEU A 251 -7.90 9.85 -6.20
N LEU A 252 -7.35 10.49 -5.16
CA LEU A 252 -6.66 11.78 -5.28
C LEU A 252 -5.45 11.67 -6.21
N ALA A 253 -4.75 10.54 -6.21
CA ALA A 253 -3.64 10.26 -7.11
C ALA A 253 -4.04 10.38 -8.59
N GLN A 254 -5.24 9.92 -8.97
CA GLN A 254 -5.75 10.03 -10.34
C GLN A 254 -5.90 11.49 -10.80
N VAL A 255 -6.26 12.37 -9.88
CA VAL A 255 -6.45 13.81 -10.14
C VAL A 255 -5.10 14.54 -10.15
N ILE A 256 -4.22 14.21 -9.21
CA ILE A 256 -2.93 14.88 -9.00
C ILE A 256 -1.85 14.38 -9.97
N PHE A 257 -2.09 13.28 -10.71
CA PHE A 257 -1.11 12.67 -11.62
C PHE A 257 -0.44 13.66 -12.59
N ILE A 258 -1.23 14.39 -13.38
CA ILE A 258 -0.71 15.36 -14.36
C ILE A 258 0.02 16.53 -13.68
N PRO A 259 -0.57 17.27 -12.71
CA PRO A 259 0.13 18.39 -12.10
C PRO A 259 1.40 17.96 -11.36
N ALA A 260 1.42 16.76 -10.77
CA ALA A 260 2.64 16.22 -10.17
C ALA A 260 3.73 15.95 -11.21
N ALA A 261 3.38 15.41 -12.39
CA ALA A 261 4.36 15.17 -13.44
C ALA A 261 4.93 16.48 -14.00
N LEU A 262 4.11 17.52 -14.17
CA LEU A 262 4.57 18.85 -14.57
C LEU A 262 5.48 19.48 -13.52
N TYR A 263 5.17 19.32 -12.23
CA TYR A 263 6.04 19.77 -11.14
C TYR A 263 7.41 19.07 -11.17
N ILE A 264 7.42 17.75 -11.41
CA ILE A 264 8.68 16.99 -11.53
C ILE A 264 9.47 17.44 -12.76
N ALA A 265 8.79 17.68 -13.88
CA ALA A 265 9.41 18.17 -15.10
C ALA A 265 10.10 19.52 -14.88
N TRP A 266 9.42 20.45 -14.20
CA TRP A 266 10.02 21.73 -13.79
C TRP A 266 11.21 21.54 -12.86
N PHE A 267 11.08 20.68 -11.85
CA PHE A 267 12.15 20.40 -10.90
C PHE A 267 13.39 19.78 -11.57
N ALA A 268 13.19 18.90 -12.54
CA ALA A 268 14.27 18.26 -13.30
C ALA A 268 15.04 19.24 -14.19
N HIS A 269 14.41 20.33 -14.65
CA HIS A 269 15.08 21.41 -15.38
C HIS A 269 15.85 22.36 -14.43
N TRP A 270 15.41 22.46 -13.18
CA TRP A 270 16.00 23.37 -12.19
C TRP A 270 17.30 22.81 -11.58
N ILE A 271 17.40 21.49 -11.40
CA ILE A 271 18.60 20.79 -10.94
C ILE A 271 19.70 20.80 -12.00
#